data_AF-A0A9R1P2U5-F1
#
_entry.id   AF-A0A9R1P2U5-F1
#
_cell.length_a   1.000
_cell.length_b   1.000
_cell.length_c   1.000
_cell.angle_alpha   90.00
_cell.angle_beta   90.00
_cell.angle_gamma   90.00
#
_symmetry.space_group_name_H-M   'P 1'
#
loop_
_entity.id
_entity.type
_entity.pdbx_description
1 polymer ?
#
loop_
_entity_poly.entity_id
_entity_poly.type
_entity_poly.pdbx_seq_one_letter_code
_entity_poly.pdbx_strand_id
1 'polypeptide(L)'
;MDGLLLLCFFLWTVVTTGQFAVAGAASSSKVVTSLPGLPGRLPFHLETGYVEVDEENGAELFYYFVESEAGAEDAPFLLWLTGGDRCSVLSGLTLEIGPFQFVPEPYNGTVPRLRINPYSWTKVANILFVDTPVGAGFSFSRRPEGYDVGEVSTSLQLHELLLKWFTGHPKFLTNPLYLGGDSLAGHLVPFIAQKISEGIEAGRSPILNLKGYLVGNPMTGEIIDESSKVSYAHGVGIIPDQLYEVIKPI
;
A
#
# COMPACT_ATOMS: atom_id res chain seq x y z
N MET A 1 -72.89 -19.09 -36.26
CA MET A 1 -72.86 -18.44 -34.94
C MET A 1 -72.32 -19.49 -33.98
N ASP A 2 -71.10 -19.45 -33.47
CA ASP A 2 -70.14 -18.36 -33.38
C ASP A 2 -68.71 -18.91 -33.46
N GLY A 3 -67.86 -18.19 -34.20
CA GLY A 3 -66.43 -18.46 -34.29
C GLY A 3 -65.69 -17.81 -33.13
N LEU A 4 -64.69 -18.50 -32.58
CA LEU A 4 -63.73 -17.90 -31.66
C LEU A 4 -62.32 -18.24 -32.14
N LEU A 5 -61.56 -17.18 -32.39
CA LEU A 5 -60.18 -17.17 -32.84
C LEU A 5 -59.25 -17.86 -31.83
N LEU A 6 -58.32 -18.68 -32.32
CA LEU A 6 -57.06 -18.98 -31.63
C LEU A 6 -55.90 -18.41 -32.45
N LEU A 7 -55.43 -17.24 -32.03
CA LEU A 7 -54.16 -16.66 -32.47
C LEU A 7 -53.00 -17.41 -31.80
N CYS A 8 -52.17 -18.07 -32.60
CA CYS A 8 -50.86 -18.57 -32.16
C CYS A 8 -49.88 -17.39 -32.07
N PHE A 9 -49.60 -16.89 -30.87
CA PHE A 9 -48.45 -16.02 -30.62
C PHE A 9 -47.25 -16.89 -30.24
N PHE A 10 -46.30 -17.05 -31.17
CA PHE A 10 -44.95 -17.49 -30.83
C PHE A 10 -44.19 -16.30 -30.23
N LEU A 11 -44.02 -16.28 -28.91
CA LEU A 11 -43.09 -15.38 -28.23
C LEU A 11 -41.69 -16.00 -28.31
N TRP A 12 -40.86 -15.48 -29.21
CA TRP A 12 -39.43 -15.75 -29.24
C TRP A 12 -38.77 -14.85 -28.18
N THR A 13 -38.45 -15.40 -27.02
CA THR A 13 -37.60 -14.72 -26.04
C THR A 13 -36.15 -14.80 -26.50
N VAL A 14 -35.67 -13.71 -27.11
CA VAL A 14 -34.23 -13.53 -27.34
C VAL A 14 -33.58 -13.35 -25.97
N VAL A 15 -32.96 -14.41 -25.46
CA VAL A 15 -32.03 -14.31 -24.34
C VAL A 15 -30.76 -13.67 -24.89
N THR A 16 -30.68 -12.34 -24.79
CA THR A 16 -29.40 -11.65 -24.95
C THR A 16 -28.56 -11.99 -23.73
N THR A 17 -27.60 -12.90 -23.92
CA THR A 17 -26.48 -13.04 -22.99
C THR A 17 -25.70 -11.74 -23.04
N GLY A 18 -26.06 -10.80 -22.16
CA GLY A 18 -25.24 -9.64 -21.87
C GLY A 18 -23.92 -10.13 -21.34
N GLN A 19 -22.89 -10.13 -22.19
CA GLN A 19 -21.51 -10.15 -21.72
C GLN A 19 -21.32 -8.88 -20.92
N PHE A 20 -21.39 -9.01 -19.60
CA PHE A 20 -20.81 -8.02 -18.70
C PHE A 20 -19.31 -8.04 -19.00
N ALA A 21 -18.86 -7.09 -19.82
CA ALA A 21 -17.46 -6.73 -19.86
C ALA A 21 -17.12 -6.23 -18.46
N VAL A 22 -16.36 -7.03 -17.71
CA VAL A 22 -15.68 -6.54 -16.53
C VAL A 22 -14.75 -5.46 -17.06
N ALA A 23 -15.07 -4.19 -16.79
CA ALA A 23 -14.17 -3.10 -17.05
C ALA A 23 -12.90 -3.41 -16.26
N GLY A 24 -11.84 -3.83 -16.95
CA GLY A 24 -10.55 -4.02 -16.31
C GLY A 24 -10.15 -2.69 -15.71
N ALA A 25 -9.96 -2.66 -14.39
CA ALA A 25 -9.41 -1.48 -13.72
C ALA A 25 -8.14 -1.07 -14.47
N ALA A 26 -8.12 0.16 -14.99
CA ALA A 26 -7.02 0.67 -15.77
C ALA A 26 -5.84 0.97 -14.83
N SER A 27 -5.05 -0.06 -14.48
CA SER A 27 -3.77 0.16 -13.83
C SER A 27 -2.75 0.57 -14.88
N SER A 28 -2.20 1.78 -14.72
CA SER A 28 -1.06 2.25 -15.52
C SER A 28 0.21 1.90 -14.75
N SER A 29 0.97 0.93 -15.22
CA SER A 29 2.29 0.59 -14.68
C SER A 29 3.42 0.83 -15.69
N LYS A 30 4.62 1.06 -15.17
CA LYS A 30 5.82 1.28 -15.96
C LYS A 30 7.02 0.66 -15.25
N VAL A 31 7.70 -0.22 -15.97
CA VAL A 31 9.00 -0.75 -15.54
C VAL A 31 10.07 0.32 -15.69
N VAL A 32 10.74 0.63 -14.58
CA VAL A 32 11.85 1.56 -14.51
C VAL A 32 13.14 0.77 -14.78
N THR A 33 13.92 1.20 -15.77
CA THR A 33 15.17 0.52 -16.15
C THR A 33 16.42 1.28 -15.73
N SER A 34 16.29 2.56 -15.39
CA SER A 34 17.37 3.43 -14.92
C SER A 34 16.81 4.53 -14.03
N LEU A 35 17.59 4.95 -13.04
CA LEU A 35 17.26 6.07 -12.14
C LEU A 35 18.29 7.19 -12.27
N PRO A 36 17.88 8.47 -12.33
CA PRO A 36 18.81 9.58 -12.19
C PRO A 36 19.61 9.44 -10.89
N GLY A 37 20.92 9.66 -10.96
CA GLY A 37 21.81 9.53 -9.80
C GLY A 37 22.34 8.11 -9.54
N LEU A 38 21.78 7.06 -10.16
CA LEU A 38 22.31 5.69 -10.09
C LEU A 38 22.97 5.31 -11.43
N PRO A 39 24.29 5.08 -11.49
CA PRO A 39 24.96 4.75 -12.74
C PRO A 39 24.49 3.41 -13.34
N GLY A 40 24.18 3.42 -14.64
CA GLY A 40 23.85 2.22 -15.41
C GLY A 40 22.38 1.78 -15.32
N ARG A 41 22.12 0.54 -15.76
CA ARG A 41 20.80 -0.09 -15.66
C ARG A 41 20.57 -0.59 -14.24
N LEU A 42 19.32 -0.53 -13.77
CA LEU A 42 18.98 -1.10 -12.46
C LEU A 42 19.30 -2.60 -12.41
N PRO A 43 19.98 -3.08 -11.36
CA PRO A 43 20.27 -4.50 -11.17
C PRO A 43 19.09 -5.29 -10.57
N PHE A 44 17.96 -4.63 -10.33
CA PHE A 44 16.72 -5.20 -9.79
C PHE A 44 15.54 -4.74 -10.65
N HIS A 45 14.43 -5.48 -10.58
CA HIS A 45 13.17 -5.06 -11.20
C HIS A 45 12.52 -4.00 -10.33
N LEU A 46 12.26 -2.82 -10.89
CA LEU A 46 11.47 -1.77 -10.28
C LEU A 46 10.32 -1.43 -11.22
N GLU A 47 9.10 -1.52 -10.72
CA GLU A 47 7.90 -1.06 -11.40
C GLU A 47 7.26 0.06 -10.59
N THR A 48 6.70 1.05 -11.28
CA THR A 48 5.90 2.10 -10.64
C THR A 48 4.57 2.21 -11.35
N GLY A 49 3.51 2.53 -10.63
CA GLY A 49 2.22 2.70 -11.26
C GLY A 49 1.17 3.31 -10.34
N TYR A 50 -0.03 3.41 -10.90
CA TYR A 50 -1.22 3.87 -10.20
C TYR A 50 -2.27 2.78 -10.17
N VAL A 51 -3.02 2.74 -9.07
CA VAL A 51 -4.23 1.92 -8.93
C VAL A 51 -5.37 2.83 -8.47
N GLU A 52 -6.42 2.90 -9.27
CA GLU A 52 -7.66 3.59 -8.91
C GLU A 52 -8.39 2.84 -7.80
N VAL A 53 -8.61 3.50 -6.67
CA VAL A 53 -9.20 2.92 -5.45
C VAL A 53 -10.55 3.54 -5.08
N ASP A 54 -10.91 4.63 -5.76
CA ASP A 54 -12.18 5.34 -5.62
C ASP A 54 -12.57 5.95 -6.96
N GLU A 55 -13.49 5.30 -7.66
CA GLU A 55 -13.97 5.76 -8.98
C GLU A 55 -14.84 7.01 -8.87
N GLU A 56 -15.53 7.23 -7.74
CA GLU A 56 -16.41 8.37 -7.54
C GLU A 56 -15.62 9.68 -7.51
N ASN A 57 -14.50 9.67 -6.79
CA ASN A 57 -13.62 10.82 -6.67
C ASN A 57 -12.45 10.80 -7.67
N GLY A 58 -12.24 9.68 -8.36
CA GLY A 58 -11.08 9.44 -9.21
C GLY A 58 -9.80 9.46 -8.37
N ALA A 59 -9.80 8.77 -7.23
CA ALA A 59 -8.63 8.66 -6.38
C ALA A 59 -7.77 7.47 -6.80
N GLU A 60 -6.47 7.75 -6.97
CA GLU A 60 -5.46 6.79 -7.40
C GLU A 60 -4.31 6.78 -6.39
N LEU A 61 -3.94 5.58 -5.93
CA LEU A 61 -2.75 5.39 -5.10
C LEU A 61 -1.57 5.01 -5.99
N PHE A 62 -0.45 5.69 -5.76
CA PHE A 62 0.82 5.42 -6.40
C PHE A 62 1.60 4.35 -5.65
N TYR A 63 2.31 3.49 -6.39
CA TYR A 63 3.18 2.49 -5.80
C TYR A 63 4.56 2.42 -6.47
N TYR A 64 5.51 1.91 -5.70
CA TYR A 64 6.76 1.34 -6.17
C TYR A 64 6.74 -0.15 -5.86
N PHE A 65 6.98 -1.00 -6.84
CA PHE A 65 7.10 -2.43 -6.68
C PHE A 65 8.51 -2.87 -7.01
N VAL A 66 9.16 -3.59 -6.09
CA VAL A 66 10.49 -4.17 -6.30
C VAL A 66 10.39 -5.68 -6.14
N GLU A 67 10.78 -6.43 -7.18
CA GLU A 67 10.85 -7.89 -7.10
C GLU A 67 12.02 -8.35 -6.23
N SER A 68 11.84 -9.51 -5.60
CA SER A 68 12.89 -10.17 -4.83
C SER A 68 14.12 -10.48 -5.69
N GLU A 69 15.32 -10.12 -5.22
CA GLU A 69 16.59 -10.48 -5.85
C GLU A 69 16.88 -12.00 -5.77
N ALA A 70 16.27 -12.71 -4.81
CA ALA A 70 16.43 -14.15 -4.65
C ALA A 70 15.48 -14.98 -5.53
N GLY A 71 14.56 -14.34 -6.25
CA GLY A 71 13.54 -15.00 -7.08
C GLY A 71 12.12 -14.59 -6.66
N ALA A 72 11.33 -14.18 -7.65
CA ALA A 72 10.02 -13.57 -7.43
C ALA A 72 8.93 -14.55 -6.95
N GLU A 73 8.93 -15.80 -7.45
CA GLU A 73 7.81 -16.74 -7.22
C GLU A 73 7.83 -17.36 -5.82
N ASP A 74 9.01 -17.65 -5.25
CA ASP A 74 9.15 -18.33 -3.96
C ASP A 74 9.27 -17.35 -2.77
N ALA A 75 9.58 -16.08 -3.03
CA ALA A 75 9.79 -15.08 -1.99
C ALA A 75 8.46 -14.59 -1.37
N PRO A 76 8.40 -14.26 -0.08
CA PRO A 76 7.23 -13.58 0.49
C PRO A 76 6.93 -12.26 -0.23
N PHE A 77 5.66 -11.86 -0.21
CA PHE A 77 5.19 -10.57 -0.69
C PHE A 77 4.93 -9.66 0.51
N LEU A 78 5.51 -8.47 0.52
CA LEU A 78 5.36 -7.50 1.60
C LEU A 78 4.71 -6.23 1.06
N LEU A 79 3.57 -5.84 1.62
CA LEU A 79 3.11 -4.45 1.53
C LEU A 79 3.89 -3.64 2.57
N TRP A 80 4.53 -2.54 2.18
CA TRP A 80 5.17 -1.60 3.11
C TRP A 80 4.48 -0.23 3.08
N LEU A 81 4.12 0.26 4.26
CA LEU A 81 3.48 1.55 4.48
C LEU A 81 4.34 2.41 5.40
N THR A 82 4.61 3.66 5.02
CA THR A 82 5.30 4.60 5.90
C THR A 82 4.28 5.40 6.74
N GLY A 83 4.56 5.55 8.02
CA GLY A 83 3.75 6.38 8.93
C GLY A 83 3.99 7.89 8.79
N GLY A 84 3.34 8.67 9.65
CA GLY A 84 3.21 10.13 9.51
C GLY A 84 2.01 10.50 8.64
N ASP A 85 1.37 11.63 8.92
CA ASP A 85 0.20 12.06 8.15
C ASP A 85 0.61 12.40 6.71
N ARG A 86 0.17 11.56 5.76
CA ARG A 86 0.46 11.67 4.31
C ARG A 86 1.95 11.72 3.95
N CYS A 87 2.81 11.15 4.79
CA CYS A 87 4.21 10.98 4.43
C CYS A 87 4.35 9.98 3.28
N SER A 88 5.27 10.24 2.37
CA SER A 88 5.51 9.34 1.24
C SER A 88 6.32 8.12 1.66
N VAL A 89 5.94 6.96 1.12
CA VAL A 89 6.66 5.70 1.27
C VAL A 89 8.04 5.72 0.58
N LEU A 90 8.32 6.76 -0.23
CA LEU A 90 9.62 6.98 -0.83
C LEU A 90 10.75 7.02 0.22
N SER A 91 10.44 7.48 1.44
CA SER A 91 11.38 7.42 2.57
C SER A 91 11.74 5.97 2.93
N GLY A 92 10.76 5.08 3.09
CA GLY A 92 11.00 3.65 3.28
C GLY A 92 11.76 2.99 2.13
N LEU A 93 11.50 3.42 0.89
CA LEU A 93 12.21 2.93 -0.29
C LEU A 93 13.68 3.38 -0.34
N THR A 94 13.99 4.62 0.06
CA THR A 94 15.30 5.25 -0.23
C THR A 94 16.18 5.49 0.99
N LEU A 95 15.62 5.41 2.20
CA LEU A 95 16.33 5.67 3.45
C LEU A 95 16.34 4.46 4.38
N GLU A 96 15.47 3.47 4.15
CA GLU A 96 15.26 2.34 5.04
C GLU A 96 15.55 1.00 4.35
N ILE A 97 14.50 0.33 3.83
CA ILE A 97 14.54 -1.09 3.47
C ILE A 97 14.67 -1.34 1.96
N GLY A 98 14.53 -0.32 1.12
CA GLY A 98 14.57 -0.48 -0.34
C GLY A 98 15.97 -0.69 -0.92
N PRO A 99 16.05 -0.98 -2.24
CA PRO A 99 17.25 -1.53 -2.89
C PRO A 99 18.33 -0.50 -3.22
N PHE A 100 18.03 0.79 -3.04
CA PHE A 100 18.97 1.88 -3.25
C PHE A 100 18.77 2.95 -2.19
N GLN A 101 19.78 3.79 -2.01
CA GLN A 101 19.74 4.88 -1.06
C GLN A 101 20.48 6.11 -1.59
N PHE A 102 20.14 7.27 -1.06
CA PHE A 102 20.91 8.47 -1.29
C PHE A 102 22.33 8.31 -0.74
N VAL A 103 23.32 8.83 -1.46
CA VAL A 103 24.66 9.01 -0.91
C VAL A 103 24.59 10.19 0.06
N PRO A 104 25.02 10.03 1.33
CA PRO A 104 25.00 11.12 2.31
C PRO A 104 26.15 12.11 2.01
N GLU A 105 25.87 13.05 1.11
CA GLU A 105 26.78 14.12 0.71
C GLU A 105 26.05 15.47 0.72
N PRO A 106 26.75 16.60 0.97
CA PRO A 106 26.11 17.92 0.92
C PRO A 106 25.48 18.19 -0.44
N TYR A 107 24.23 18.67 -0.44
CA TYR A 107 23.54 19.01 -1.68
C TYR A 107 24.24 20.16 -2.39
N ASN A 108 24.68 19.90 -3.61
CA ASN A 108 25.46 20.83 -4.44
C ASN A 108 24.64 21.45 -5.59
N GLY A 109 23.31 21.27 -5.60
CA GLY A 109 22.43 21.76 -6.67
C GLY A 109 22.31 20.83 -7.88
N THR A 110 22.97 19.67 -7.88
CA THR A 110 22.87 18.67 -8.97
C THR A 110 22.00 17.48 -8.56
N VAL A 111 21.70 16.58 -9.50
CA VAL A 111 20.94 15.35 -9.22
C VAL A 111 21.62 14.57 -8.09
N PRO A 112 20.93 14.29 -6.98
CA PRO A 112 21.51 13.53 -5.87
C PRO A 112 22.03 12.17 -6.34
N ARG A 113 23.22 11.79 -5.86
CA ARG A 113 23.78 10.47 -6.16
C ARG A 113 23.06 9.39 -5.37
N LEU A 114 22.84 8.26 -6.03
CA LEU A 114 22.27 7.05 -5.47
C LEU A 114 23.34 5.95 -5.44
N ARG A 115 23.20 5.04 -4.48
CA ARG A 115 23.99 3.82 -4.39
C ARG A 115 23.08 2.63 -4.06
N ILE A 116 23.49 1.43 -4.45
CA ILE A 116 22.81 0.20 -4.07
C ILE A 116 22.86 0.04 -2.55
N ASN A 117 21.74 -0.40 -1.96
CA ASN A 117 21.65 -0.77 -0.55
C ASN A 117 21.97 -2.27 -0.39
N PRO A 118 23.14 -2.65 0.16
CA PRO A 118 23.48 -4.05 0.36
C PRO A 118 22.64 -4.75 1.43
N TYR A 119 21.89 -4.00 2.24
CA TYR A 119 21.04 -4.52 3.31
C TYR A 119 19.54 -4.42 3.01
N SER A 120 19.18 -4.24 1.74
CA SER A 120 17.78 -4.14 1.35
C SER A 120 17.01 -5.40 1.67
N TRP A 121 15.76 -5.23 2.10
CA TRP A 121 14.84 -6.33 2.32
C TRP A 121 14.35 -6.95 1.00
N THR A 122 14.48 -6.25 -0.13
CA THR A 122 14.17 -6.80 -1.45
C THR A 122 15.14 -7.90 -1.87
N LYS A 123 16.20 -8.15 -1.08
CA LYS A 123 17.05 -9.33 -1.24
C LYS A 123 16.31 -10.64 -1.00
N VAL A 124 15.24 -10.62 -0.21
CA VAL A 124 14.52 -11.82 0.23
C VAL A 124 13.01 -11.72 0.08
N ALA A 125 12.46 -10.58 -0.34
CA ALA A 125 11.02 -10.36 -0.45
C ALA A 125 10.68 -9.54 -1.70
N ASN A 126 9.51 -9.80 -2.28
CA ASN A 126 8.87 -8.87 -3.19
C ASN A 126 8.22 -7.77 -2.34
N ILE A 127 8.49 -6.50 -2.61
CA ILE A 127 7.98 -5.40 -1.77
C ILE A 127 7.19 -4.41 -2.61
N LEU A 128 5.94 -4.20 -2.21
CA LEU A 128 5.06 -3.16 -2.72
C LEU A 128 5.03 -2.00 -1.72
N PHE A 129 5.67 -0.90 -2.08
CA PHE A 129 5.67 0.35 -1.33
C PHE A 129 4.52 1.21 -1.85
N VAL A 130 3.58 1.60 -0.99
CA VAL A 130 2.40 2.39 -1.42
C VAL A 130 2.38 3.75 -0.74
N ASP A 131 2.25 4.80 -1.56
CA ASP A 131 1.96 6.15 -1.05
C ASP A 131 0.49 6.17 -0.59
N THR A 132 0.27 6.23 0.72
CA THR A 132 -1.07 6.20 1.31
C THR A 132 -1.11 7.08 2.57
N PRO A 133 -2.24 7.72 2.91
CA PRO A 133 -3.50 7.79 2.16
C PRO A 133 -3.43 8.60 0.86
N VAL A 134 -4.55 8.72 0.14
CA VAL A 134 -4.69 9.62 -1.02
C VAL A 134 -4.15 11.01 -0.66
N GLY A 135 -3.24 11.57 -1.45
CA GLY A 135 -2.54 12.83 -1.17
C GLY A 135 -1.15 12.66 -0.52
N ALA A 136 -0.76 11.45 -0.12
CA ALA A 136 0.62 11.13 0.21
C ALA A 136 1.46 11.01 -1.05
N GLY A 137 2.68 11.57 -1.05
CA GLY A 137 3.63 11.43 -2.16
C GLY A 137 3.02 11.74 -3.53
N PHE A 138 2.96 10.73 -4.40
CA PHE A 138 2.38 10.86 -5.74
C PHE A 138 0.92 10.42 -5.86
N SER A 139 0.31 9.89 -4.79
CA SER A 139 -1.11 9.51 -4.75
C SER A 139 -2.01 10.75 -4.75
N PHE A 140 -3.10 10.71 -5.51
CA PHE A 140 -3.95 11.88 -5.71
C PHE A 140 -5.42 11.52 -5.88
N SER A 141 -6.28 12.53 -5.76
CA SER A 141 -7.68 12.47 -6.18
C SER A 141 -7.97 13.60 -7.17
N ARG A 142 -8.82 13.33 -8.17
CA ARG A 142 -9.29 14.31 -9.14
C ARG A 142 -10.34 15.26 -8.55
N ARG A 143 -10.99 14.84 -7.46
CA ARG A 143 -11.96 15.64 -6.70
C ARG A 143 -11.47 15.94 -5.28
N PRO A 144 -11.66 17.17 -4.76
CA PRO A 144 -11.28 17.52 -3.40
C PRO A 144 -11.83 16.58 -2.32
N GLU A 145 -13.04 16.05 -2.53
CA GLU A 145 -13.72 15.15 -1.59
C GLU A 145 -12.97 13.83 -1.41
N GLY A 146 -12.27 13.35 -2.45
CA GLY A 146 -11.46 12.12 -2.35
C GLY A 146 -10.21 12.25 -1.47
N TYR A 147 -9.87 13.46 -0.99
CA TYR A 147 -8.83 13.66 0.00
C TYR A 147 -9.37 13.55 1.43
N ASP A 148 -10.68 13.54 1.65
CA ASP A 148 -11.29 13.37 2.98
C ASP A 148 -11.32 11.88 3.37
N VAL A 149 -10.19 11.40 3.89
CA VAL A 149 -9.98 10.00 4.24
C VAL A 149 -9.44 9.86 5.66
N GLY A 150 -9.97 8.87 6.37
CA GLY A 150 -9.49 8.43 7.68
C GLY A 150 -8.96 7.01 7.61
N GLU A 151 -8.62 6.43 8.76
CA GLU A 151 -7.98 5.11 8.85
C GLU A 151 -8.82 3.99 8.20
N VAL A 152 -10.14 4.03 8.40
CA VAL A 152 -11.07 3.03 7.84
C VAL A 152 -11.17 3.14 6.32
N SER A 153 -11.41 4.33 5.77
CA SER A 153 -11.51 4.51 4.31
C SER A 153 -10.17 4.26 3.63
N THR A 154 -9.06 4.66 4.25
CA THR A 154 -7.70 4.34 3.79
C THR A 154 -7.46 2.83 3.74
N SER A 155 -7.88 2.09 4.77
CA SER A 155 -7.73 0.63 4.80
C SER A 155 -8.57 -0.08 3.74
N LEU A 156 -9.76 0.44 3.44
CA LEU A 156 -10.59 -0.07 2.34
C LEU A 156 -9.97 0.21 0.98
N GLN A 157 -9.43 1.42 0.77
CA GLN A 157 -8.71 1.79 -0.45
C GLN A 157 -7.47 0.91 -0.65
N LEU A 158 -6.68 0.64 0.40
CA LEU A 158 -5.53 -0.25 0.31
C LEU A 158 -5.93 -1.71 0.02
N HIS A 159 -7.03 -2.19 0.60
CA HIS A 159 -7.55 -3.52 0.28
C HIS A 159 -7.96 -3.59 -1.20
N GLU A 160 -8.67 -2.57 -1.72
CA GLU A 160 -9.03 -2.48 -3.14
C GLU A 160 -7.78 -2.44 -4.03
N LEU A 161 -6.76 -1.67 -3.63
CA LEU A 161 -5.48 -1.63 -4.32
C LEU A 161 -4.86 -3.02 -4.42
N LEU A 162 -4.80 -3.78 -3.33
CA LEU A 162 -4.22 -5.13 -3.35
C LEU A 162 -5.01 -6.06 -4.27
N LEU A 163 -6.35 -6.06 -4.20
CA LEU A 163 -7.18 -6.90 -5.06
C LEU A 163 -6.93 -6.59 -6.55
N LYS A 164 -6.93 -5.31 -6.93
CA LYS A 164 -6.66 -4.86 -8.31
C LYS A 164 -5.22 -5.15 -8.73
N TRP A 165 -4.24 -4.89 -7.86
CA TRP A 165 -2.83 -5.10 -8.17
C TRP A 165 -2.51 -6.58 -8.40
N PHE A 166 -2.98 -7.48 -7.53
CA PHE A 166 -2.80 -8.92 -7.70
C PHE A 166 -3.60 -9.49 -8.87
N THR A 167 -4.73 -8.89 -9.24
CA THR A 167 -5.45 -9.23 -10.48
C THR A 167 -4.59 -8.93 -11.72
N GLY A 168 -3.88 -7.80 -11.72
CA GLY A 168 -2.92 -7.43 -12.76
C GLY A 168 -1.62 -8.25 -12.72
N HIS A 169 -1.27 -8.81 -11.57
CA HIS A 169 -0.04 -9.56 -11.35
C HIS A 169 -0.30 -10.96 -10.75
N PRO A 170 -1.03 -11.84 -11.46
CA PRO A 170 -1.50 -13.11 -10.92
C PRO A 170 -0.36 -14.05 -10.51
N LYS A 171 0.85 -13.87 -11.04
CA LYS A 171 2.04 -14.64 -10.67
C LYS A 171 2.41 -14.52 -9.18
N PHE A 172 1.98 -13.45 -8.51
CA PHE A 172 2.28 -13.23 -7.09
C PHE A 172 1.19 -13.75 -6.14
N LEU A 173 0.06 -14.24 -6.65
CA LEU A 173 -1.09 -14.63 -5.81
C LEU A 173 -0.79 -15.74 -4.82
N THR A 174 0.12 -16.64 -5.17
CA THR A 174 0.51 -17.76 -4.30
C THR A 174 1.54 -17.36 -3.25
N ASN A 175 2.21 -16.22 -3.40
CA ASN A 175 3.24 -15.78 -2.47
C ASN A 175 2.64 -15.54 -1.07
N PRO A 176 3.33 -15.94 0.01
CA PRO A 176 2.94 -15.57 1.36
C PRO A 176 2.88 -14.05 1.52
N LEU A 177 1.68 -13.50 1.77
CA LEU A 177 1.48 -12.05 1.93
C LEU A 177 1.68 -11.64 3.39
N TYR A 178 2.56 -10.68 3.60
CA TYR A 178 2.76 -9.96 4.86
C TYR A 178 2.47 -8.48 4.68
N LEU A 179 2.03 -7.86 5.76
CA LEU A 179 1.79 -6.41 5.81
C LEU A 179 2.82 -5.78 6.75
N GLY A 180 3.39 -4.65 6.36
CA GLY A 180 4.45 -3.99 7.09
C GLY A 180 4.26 -2.49 7.11
N GLY A 181 4.73 -1.86 8.17
CA GLY A 181 4.85 -0.42 8.23
C GLY A 181 5.45 0.08 9.53
N ASP A 182 5.62 1.38 9.62
CA ASP A 182 6.26 2.04 10.76
C ASP A 182 5.45 3.23 11.27
N SER A 183 5.75 3.69 12.49
CA SER A 183 5.16 4.90 13.06
C SER A 183 3.61 4.87 13.02
N LEU A 184 2.95 5.91 12.49
CA LEU A 184 1.48 5.99 12.38
C LEU A 184 0.86 4.84 11.56
N ALA A 185 1.62 4.18 10.68
CA ALA A 185 1.14 2.99 9.98
C ALA A 185 0.86 1.82 10.96
N GLY A 186 1.29 1.92 12.22
CA GLY A 186 0.90 1.04 13.31
C GLY A 186 -0.62 0.94 13.53
N HIS A 187 -1.41 1.96 13.13
CA HIS A 187 -2.87 1.87 13.10
C HIS A 187 -3.37 1.21 11.81
N LEU A 188 -2.81 1.61 10.67
CA LEU A 188 -3.28 1.15 9.35
C LEU A 188 -3.01 -0.34 9.11
N VAL A 189 -1.82 -0.83 9.48
CA VAL A 189 -1.38 -2.21 9.21
C VAL A 189 -2.30 -3.26 9.87
N PRO A 190 -2.68 -3.14 11.16
CA PRO A 190 -3.69 -4.02 11.74
C PRO A 190 -5.08 -3.88 11.09
N PHE A 191 -5.52 -2.66 10.75
CA PHE A 191 -6.82 -2.47 10.11
C PHE A 191 -6.90 -3.10 8.72
N ILE A 192 -5.89 -2.93 7.87
CA ILE A 192 -5.87 -3.59 6.57
C ILE A 192 -5.77 -5.12 6.73
N ALA A 193 -5.01 -5.65 7.69
CA ALA A 193 -4.99 -7.08 7.97
C ALA A 193 -6.40 -7.62 8.30
N GLN A 194 -7.15 -6.88 9.12
CA GLN A 194 -8.55 -7.19 9.42
C GLN A 194 -9.43 -7.12 8.15
N LYS A 195 -9.30 -6.07 7.33
CA LYS A 195 -10.08 -5.94 6.09
C LYS A 195 -9.82 -7.02 5.07
N ILE A 196 -8.58 -7.50 4.97
CA ILE A 196 -8.24 -8.66 4.13
C ILE A 196 -8.88 -9.93 4.71
N SER A 197 -8.80 -10.16 6.02
CA SER A 197 -9.44 -11.31 6.67
C SER A 197 -10.95 -11.35 6.44
N GLU A 198 -11.64 -10.23 6.68
CA GLU A 198 -13.07 -10.06 6.40
C GLU A 198 -13.39 -10.30 4.91
N GLY A 199 -12.52 -9.85 4.01
CA GLY A 199 -12.63 -10.10 2.57
C GLY A 199 -12.55 -11.57 2.20
N ILE A 200 -11.62 -12.31 2.81
CA ILE A 200 -11.45 -13.76 2.60
C ILE A 200 -12.69 -14.51 3.06
N GLU A 201 -13.21 -14.20 4.25
CA GLU A 201 -14.44 -14.79 4.78
C GLU A 201 -15.66 -14.49 3.90
N ALA A 202 -15.72 -13.29 3.34
CA ALA A 202 -16.76 -12.88 2.39
C ALA A 202 -16.58 -13.45 0.97
N GLY A 203 -15.52 -14.24 0.72
CA GLY A 203 -15.25 -14.81 -0.60
C GLY A 203 -14.83 -13.78 -1.66
N ARG A 204 -14.29 -12.63 -1.26
CA ARG A 204 -13.75 -11.63 -2.19
C ARG A 204 -12.57 -12.24 -2.97
N SER A 205 -12.58 -11.99 -4.28
CA SER A 205 -11.56 -12.48 -5.20
C SER A 205 -10.69 -11.32 -5.72
N PRO A 206 -9.38 -11.54 -5.93
CA PRO A 206 -8.66 -12.78 -5.63
C PRO A 206 -8.46 -13.01 -4.12
N ILE A 207 -8.31 -14.27 -3.72
CA ILE A 207 -8.01 -14.62 -2.33
C ILE A 207 -6.55 -14.24 -2.05
N LEU A 208 -6.33 -13.31 -1.12
CA LEU A 208 -5.00 -12.87 -0.72
C LEU A 208 -4.42 -13.86 0.30
N ASN A 209 -3.21 -14.36 0.07
CA ASN A 209 -2.55 -15.37 0.91
C ASN A 209 -1.92 -14.77 2.19
N LEU A 210 -2.73 -14.06 2.99
CA LEU A 210 -2.27 -13.36 4.20
C LEU A 210 -1.70 -14.33 5.24
N LYS A 211 -0.51 -14.02 5.76
CA LYS A 211 0.18 -14.81 6.81
C LYS A 211 0.44 -14.04 8.11
N GLY A 212 0.53 -12.72 8.04
CA GLY A 212 0.73 -11.91 9.22
C GLY A 212 1.11 -10.48 8.88
N TYR A 213 1.50 -9.74 9.91
CA TYR A 213 1.97 -8.37 9.76
C TYR A 213 3.12 -8.06 10.72
N LEU A 214 3.86 -7.00 10.43
CA LEU A 214 4.92 -6.46 11.27
C LEU A 214 4.75 -4.94 11.38
N VAL A 215 5.06 -4.38 12.55
CA VAL A 215 4.99 -2.94 12.77
C VAL A 215 6.24 -2.45 13.52
N GLY A 216 6.95 -1.48 12.94
CA GLY A 216 8.20 -0.92 13.48
C GLY A 216 7.95 0.41 14.21
N ASN A 217 8.35 0.50 15.48
CA ASN A 217 8.11 1.69 16.32
C ASN A 217 6.68 2.29 16.15
N PRO A 218 5.62 1.47 16.23
CA PRO A 218 4.28 1.89 15.88
C PRO A 218 3.67 2.86 16.89
N MET A 219 2.74 3.69 16.41
CA MET A 219 1.64 4.15 17.25
C MET A 219 0.64 3.00 17.40
N THR A 220 0.27 2.68 18.64
CA THR A 220 -0.60 1.54 18.99
C THR A 220 -1.81 1.95 19.81
N GLY A 221 -1.68 2.99 20.63
CA GLY A 221 -2.76 3.48 21.47
C GLY A 221 -2.32 4.64 22.32
N GLU A 222 -3.04 5.77 22.20
CA GLU A 222 -2.71 7.05 22.81
C GLU A 222 -2.40 6.94 24.32
N ILE A 223 -3.19 6.17 25.07
CA ILE A 223 -2.97 5.99 26.51
C ILE A 223 -1.60 5.39 26.81
N ILE A 224 -1.16 4.39 26.04
CA ILE A 224 0.12 3.70 26.26
C ILE A 224 1.26 4.55 25.71
N ASP A 225 1.09 5.05 24.48
CA ASP A 225 2.14 5.77 23.77
C ASP A 225 2.43 7.14 24.41
N GLU A 226 1.42 7.90 24.82
CA GLU A 226 1.61 9.21 25.45
C GLU A 226 2.08 9.12 26.90
N SER A 227 1.51 8.21 27.70
CA SER A 227 1.86 8.11 29.13
C SER A 227 3.30 7.66 29.35
N SER A 228 3.87 6.90 28.41
CA SER A 228 5.25 6.40 28.50
C SER A 228 6.30 7.45 28.15
N LYS A 229 5.97 8.51 27.39
CA LYS A 229 6.95 9.50 26.89
C LYS A 229 7.71 10.20 27.99
N VAL A 230 7.02 10.65 29.04
CA VAL A 230 7.64 11.41 30.14
C VAL A 230 8.62 10.53 30.91
N SER A 231 8.19 9.33 31.30
CA SER A 231 9.03 8.36 31.99
C SER A 231 10.23 7.92 31.15
N TYR A 232 10.03 7.70 29.85
CA TYR A 232 11.10 7.36 28.92
C TYR A 232 12.12 8.50 28.82
N ALA A 233 11.66 9.73 28.55
CA ALA A 233 12.53 10.90 28.40
C ALA A 233 13.35 11.19 29.66
N HIS A 234 12.76 11.00 30.85
CA HIS A 234 13.50 11.12 32.11
C HIS A 234 14.52 10.00 32.28
N GLY A 235 14.11 8.75 32.05
CA GLY A 235 14.96 7.57 32.20
C GLY A 235 16.21 7.56 31.31
N VAL A 236 16.18 8.28 30.18
CA VAL A 236 17.33 8.43 29.27
C VAL A 236 18.00 9.81 29.33
N GLY A 237 17.63 10.67 30.29
CA GLY A 237 18.26 11.96 30.54
C GLY A 237 17.95 13.06 29.51
N ILE A 238 16.85 12.94 28.74
CA ILE A 238 16.37 14.02 27.85
C ILE A 238 15.76 15.16 28.66
N ILE A 239 15.06 14.85 29.76
CA ILE A 239 14.46 15.85 30.66
C ILE A 239 15.08 15.79 32.07
N PRO A 240 15.24 16.95 32.74
CA PRO A 240 15.78 16.99 34.10
C PRO A 240 14.73 16.60 35.14
N ASP A 241 15.19 16.23 36.35
CA ASP A 241 14.35 15.84 37.49
C ASP A 241 13.27 16.89 37.81
N GLN A 242 13.62 18.18 37.75
CA GLN A 242 12.67 19.26 38.06
C GLN A 242 11.50 19.30 37.08
N LEU A 243 11.74 18.99 35.80
CA LEU A 243 10.68 18.93 34.80
C LEU A 243 9.85 17.65 34.98
N TYR A 244 10.51 16.51 35.19
CA TYR A 244 9.83 15.23 35.42
C TYR A 244 8.84 15.30 36.58
N GLU A 245 9.23 15.87 37.72
CA GLU A 245 8.34 16.00 38.89
C GLU A 245 7.08 16.84 38.63
N VAL A 246 7.13 17.76 37.65
CA VAL A 246 5.99 18.62 37.28
C VAL A 246 5.05 17.92 36.29
N ILE A 247 5.59 17.12 35.36
CA ILE A 247 4.83 16.58 34.22
C ILE A 247 4.62 15.05 34.26
N LYS A 248 5.14 14.36 35.28
CA LYS A 248 4.92 12.91 35.42
C LYS A 248 3.41 12.61 35.48
N PRO A 249 2.95 11.55 34.78
CA PRO A 249 1.56 11.13 34.86
C PRO A 249 1.16 10.87 36.32
N ILE A 250 -0.08 11.20 36.68
CA ILE A 250 -0.68 10.88 37.98
C ILE A 250 -0.95 9.38 38.06
#